data_AF-A0A7V9N8L6-F1
#
_entry.id   AF-A0A7V9N8L6-F1
#
_cell.length_a   1.000
_cell.length_b   1.000
_cell.length_c   1.000
_cell.angle_alpha   90.00
_cell.angle_beta   90.00
_cell.angle_gamma   90.00
#
_symmetry.space_group_name_H-M   'P 1'
#
loop_
_entity.id
_entity.type
_entity.pdbx_description
1 polymer ?
#
loop_
_entity_poly.entity_id
_entity_poly.type
_entity_poly.pdbx_seq_one_letter_code
_entity_poly.pdbx_strand_id
1 'polypeptide(L)'
;QPGTELGDSGLEQLENGGLLTARMPAILVEPVFLSNPEEAARLADPGGERREAIAEAIRDGAVTWLRSRGMGGTAIPAPSEMSFAMTPGDPLLAFPRGSVTRVLAAAPVAAARQREEVAAYVAEVYRLAPLAGLDPAVVIAQSALETGWWQSPAWTEHLNPAGIGITSEEVVSSSWQGGADAARAQLVHLYLYAAGPIPADHPLAPYVALDPRYEAALAAGRGGSARTIADLAGSWAADPSYAESIARLGTSIFGER
;
A
#
# COMPACT_ATOMS: atom_id res chain seq x y z
N GLN A 1 -36.55 35.33 -1.31
CA GLN A 1 -35.15 34.96 -1.54
C GLN A 1 -34.44 35.03 -0.20
N PRO A 2 -33.99 33.90 0.33
CA PRO A 2 -32.56 33.54 0.21
C PRO A 2 -32.29 32.03 0.06
N GLY A 3 -31.08 31.67 -0.40
CA GLY A 3 -30.48 30.35 -0.13
C GLY A 3 -30.26 29.38 -1.30
N THR A 4 -29.98 29.83 -2.52
CA THR A 4 -29.50 28.95 -3.61
C THR A 4 -28.03 29.19 -3.90
N GLU A 5 -27.17 28.74 -3.00
CA GLU A 5 -25.81 28.34 -3.33
C GLU A 5 -25.56 26.99 -2.67
N LEU A 6 -25.60 25.92 -3.47
CA LEU A 6 -25.10 24.60 -3.11
C LEU A 6 -23.61 24.59 -3.47
N GLY A 7 -22.74 24.27 -2.50
CA GLY A 7 -21.30 24.20 -2.71
C GLY A 7 -20.86 23.11 -3.69
N ASP A 8 -19.58 23.13 -4.05
CA ASP A 8 -18.89 22.37 -5.12
C ASP A 8 -19.02 20.82 -5.10
N SER A 9 -19.82 20.22 -4.23
CA SER A 9 -19.96 18.76 -4.10
C SER A 9 -21.12 18.15 -4.88
N GLY A 10 -22.08 18.94 -5.37
CA GLY A 10 -23.10 18.49 -6.34
C GLY A 10 -24.10 17.41 -5.88
N LEU A 11 -24.12 16.98 -4.61
CA LEU A 11 -25.12 16.03 -4.10
C LEU A 11 -25.53 16.35 -2.66
N GLU A 12 -26.83 16.48 -2.45
CA GLU A 12 -27.45 16.53 -1.12
C GLU A 12 -28.73 15.67 -1.15
N GLN A 13 -28.91 14.80 -0.16
CA GLN A 13 -30.11 13.98 -0.01
C GLN A 13 -31.00 14.60 1.06
N LEU A 14 -32.20 15.00 0.67
CA LEU A 14 -33.19 15.56 1.60
C LEU A 14 -33.85 14.43 2.39
N GLU A 15 -34.26 14.71 3.63
CA GLU A 15 -34.93 13.75 4.54
C GLU A 15 -36.20 13.11 3.95
N ASN A 16 -36.76 13.69 2.89
CA ASN A 16 -37.97 13.22 2.21
C ASN A 16 -37.73 12.30 1.00
N GLY A 17 -36.47 11.91 0.72
CA GLY A 17 -36.14 10.97 -0.36
C GLY A 17 -36.08 11.57 -1.77
N GLY A 18 -36.10 12.91 -1.92
CA GLY A 18 -35.82 13.57 -3.19
C GLY A 18 -34.32 13.71 -3.46
N LEU A 19 -33.87 13.48 -4.70
CA LEU A 19 -32.49 13.72 -5.15
C LEU A 19 -32.37 15.04 -5.92
N LEU A 20 -31.37 15.86 -5.56
CA LEU A 20 -30.97 17.04 -6.35
C LEU A 20 -30.16 16.61 -7.58
N THR A 21 -30.33 17.35 -8.67
CA THR A 21 -29.62 17.12 -9.93
C THR A 21 -28.45 18.08 -10.05
N ALA A 22 -27.25 17.54 -10.31
CA ALA A 22 -26.07 18.32 -10.68
C ALA A 22 -25.79 18.22 -12.19
N ARG A 23 -25.30 19.32 -12.77
CA ARG A 23 -24.81 19.38 -14.15
C ARG A 23 -23.34 18.91 -14.24
N MET A 24 -23.05 17.73 -13.71
CA MET A 24 -21.80 17.02 -13.92
C MET A 24 -22.11 15.55 -14.27
N PRO A 25 -21.27 14.87 -15.07
CA PRO A 25 -21.46 13.45 -15.31
C PRO A 25 -21.29 12.69 -13.99
N ALA A 26 -22.39 12.18 -13.45
CA ALA A 26 -22.40 11.29 -12.29
C ALA A 26 -22.82 9.88 -12.74
N ILE A 27 -22.16 8.86 -12.21
CA ILE A 27 -22.52 7.45 -12.40
C ILE A 27 -22.85 6.89 -11.02
N LEU A 28 -24.08 6.38 -10.86
CA LEU A 28 -24.45 5.56 -9.71
C LEU A 28 -24.16 4.11 -10.05
N VAL A 29 -23.35 3.44 -9.22
CA VAL A 29 -23.09 2.00 -9.34
C VAL A 29 -23.63 1.31 -8.10
N GLU A 30 -24.51 0.32 -8.30
CA GLU A 30 -25.10 -0.50 -7.24
C GLU A 30 -24.54 -1.92 -7.32
N PRO A 31 -23.35 -2.19 -6.75
CA PRO A 31 -22.64 -3.43 -6.99
C PRO A 31 -23.22 -4.64 -6.23
N VAL A 32 -24.00 -4.41 -5.16
CA VAL A 32 -24.47 -5.46 -4.24
C VAL A 32 -25.80 -5.11 -3.58
N PHE A 33 -26.53 -6.15 -3.13
CA PHE A 33 -27.72 -6.04 -2.30
C PHE A 33 -27.45 -6.58 -0.90
N LEU A 34 -27.41 -5.71 0.12
CA LEU A 34 -27.20 -6.12 1.53
C LEU A 34 -28.35 -6.97 2.08
N SER A 35 -29.52 -6.95 1.45
CA SER A 35 -30.65 -7.81 1.78
C SER A 35 -30.44 -9.27 1.39
N ASN A 36 -29.45 -9.56 0.53
CA ASN A 36 -29.01 -10.93 0.28
C ASN A 36 -28.03 -11.35 1.41
N PRO A 37 -28.39 -12.34 2.24
CA PRO A 37 -27.58 -12.72 3.39
C PRO A 37 -26.21 -13.33 3.00
N GLU A 38 -26.10 -13.98 1.83
CA GLU A 38 -24.83 -14.53 1.35
C GLU A 38 -23.87 -13.42 0.94
N GLU A 39 -24.37 -12.40 0.23
CA GLU A 39 -23.56 -11.23 -0.15
C GLU A 39 -23.21 -10.36 1.07
N ALA A 40 -24.16 -10.18 2.00
CA ALA A 40 -23.88 -9.47 3.25
C ALA A 40 -22.79 -10.17 4.06
N ALA A 41 -22.79 -11.50 4.14
CA ALA A 41 -21.76 -12.27 4.83
C ALA A 41 -20.38 -12.11 4.16
N ARG A 42 -20.34 -12.22 2.82
CA ARG A 42 -19.11 -12.01 2.03
C ARG A 42 -18.55 -10.60 2.14
N LEU A 43 -19.43 -9.60 2.24
CA LEU A 43 -19.05 -8.22 2.48
C LEU A 43 -18.61 -7.99 3.93
N ALA A 44 -19.12 -8.73 4.90
CA ALA A 44 -18.76 -8.56 6.31
C ALA A 44 -17.42 -9.22 6.65
N ASP A 45 -17.00 -10.23 5.89
CA ASP A 45 -15.74 -10.96 6.09
C ASP A 45 -14.52 -10.04 5.90
N PRO A 46 -13.75 -9.74 6.97
CA PRO A 46 -12.57 -8.89 6.88
C PRO A 46 -11.40 -9.55 6.13
N GLY A 47 -11.42 -10.88 5.94
CA GLY A 47 -10.44 -11.61 5.12
C GLY A 47 -10.91 -11.91 3.69
N GLY A 48 -12.17 -11.61 3.36
CA GLY A 48 -12.81 -11.99 2.10
C GLY A 48 -12.47 -11.07 0.93
N GLU A 49 -12.36 -11.63 -0.28
CA GLU A 49 -12.00 -10.91 -1.52
C GLU A 49 -13.14 -10.04 -2.09
N ARG A 50 -14.34 -10.09 -1.50
CA ARG A 50 -15.54 -9.53 -2.14
C ARG A 50 -15.50 -8.01 -2.27
N ARG A 51 -14.96 -7.31 -1.27
CA ARG A 51 -14.83 -5.84 -1.28
C ARG A 51 -13.84 -5.40 -2.35
N GLU A 52 -12.67 -6.02 -2.41
CA GLU A 52 -11.67 -5.82 -3.46
C GLU A 52 -12.26 -6.09 -4.85
N ALA A 53 -12.92 -7.22 -5.05
CA ALA A 53 -13.50 -7.58 -6.35
C ALA A 53 -14.51 -6.54 -6.85
N ILE A 54 -15.30 -5.95 -5.94
CA ILE A 54 -16.22 -4.86 -6.28
C ILE A 54 -15.44 -3.59 -6.66
N ALA A 55 -14.44 -3.22 -5.86
CA ALA A 55 -13.62 -2.04 -6.12
C ALA A 55 -12.89 -2.15 -7.48
N GLU A 56 -12.31 -3.31 -7.78
CA GLU A 56 -11.65 -3.60 -9.05
C GLU A 56 -12.63 -3.53 -10.22
N ALA A 57 -13.80 -4.13 -10.11
CA ALA A 57 -14.81 -4.08 -11.17
C ALA A 57 -15.28 -2.65 -11.48
N ILE A 58 -15.48 -1.83 -10.44
CA ILE A 58 -15.87 -0.41 -10.59
C ILE A 58 -14.74 0.37 -11.27
N ARG A 59 -13.51 0.22 -10.78
CA ARG A 59 -12.31 0.85 -11.36
C ARG A 59 -12.17 0.49 -12.84
N ASP A 60 -12.23 -0.80 -13.17
CA ASP A 60 -12.00 -1.30 -14.53
C ASP A 60 -13.09 -0.81 -15.48
N GLY A 61 -14.35 -0.74 -15.02
CA GLY A 61 -15.44 -0.14 -15.77
C GLY A 61 -15.21 1.34 -16.07
N ALA A 62 -14.81 2.12 -15.07
CA ALA A 62 -14.53 3.55 -15.23
C ALA A 62 -13.36 3.80 -16.18
N VAL A 63 -12.25 3.06 -16.02
CA VAL A 63 -11.07 3.14 -16.89
C VAL A 63 -11.44 2.78 -18.34
N THR A 64 -12.19 1.68 -18.54
CA THR A 64 -12.63 1.24 -19.87
C THR A 64 -13.47 2.31 -20.56
N TRP A 65 -14.42 2.91 -19.84
CA TRP A 65 -15.24 3.98 -20.37
C TRP A 65 -14.43 5.23 -20.73
N LEU A 66 -13.53 5.68 -19.86
CA LEU A 66 -12.67 6.85 -20.11
C LEU A 66 -11.80 6.65 -21.37
N ARG A 67 -11.20 5.46 -21.52
CA ARG A 67 -10.45 5.09 -22.74
C ARG A 67 -11.31 5.13 -23.99
N SER A 68 -12.54 4.62 -23.93
CA SER A 68 -13.48 4.67 -25.08
C SER A 68 -13.82 6.10 -25.52
N ARG A 69 -13.61 7.10 -24.65
CA ARG A 69 -13.84 8.52 -24.91
C ARG A 69 -12.57 9.29 -25.30
N GLY A 70 -11.42 8.61 -25.43
CA GLY A 70 -10.14 9.25 -25.70
C GLY A 70 -9.64 10.12 -24.52
N MET A 71 -10.21 9.93 -23.33
CA MET A 71 -9.82 10.63 -22.11
C MET A 71 -8.85 9.74 -21.32
N GLY A 72 -7.60 10.18 -21.15
CA GLY A 72 -6.56 9.47 -20.40
C GLY A 72 -5.17 9.72 -20.96
N GLY A 73 -4.41 10.62 -20.33
CA GLY A 73 -2.97 10.75 -20.56
C GLY A 73 -2.22 9.55 -19.98
N THR A 74 -1.21 9.08 -20.72
CA THR A 74 -0.32 7.92 -20.46
C THR A 74 -1.03 6.65 -19.97
N ALA A 75 -1.14 5.69 -20.89
CA ALA A 75 -1.62 4.32 -20.69
C ALA A 75 -1.35 3.77 -19.28
N ILE A 76 -2.40 3.65 -18.46
CA ILE A 76 -2.47 2.53 -17.52
C ILE A 76 -2.64 1.29 -18.42
N PRO A 77 -1.85 0.22 -18.27
CA PRO A 77 -2.05 -1.01 -19.05
C PRO A 77 -3.45 -1.60 -18.81
N ALA A 78 -3.95 -2.48 -19.69
CA ALA A 78 -5.10 -3.31 -19.31
C ALA A 78 -4.76 -4.17 -18.08
N PRO A 79 -5.73 -4.65 -17.26
CA PRO A 79 -5.44 -5.57 -16.15
C PRO A 79 -4.65 -6.82 -16.61
N SER A 80 -4.91 -7.28 -17.84
CA SER A 80 -4.17 -8.36 -18.53
C SER A 80 -2.75 -7.99 -18.98
N GLU A 81 -2.35 -6.73 -18.85
CA GLU A 81 -1.02 -6.20 -19.16
C GLU A 81 -0.30 -5.65 -17.92
N MET A 82 -0.98 -5.56 -16.76
CA MET A 82 -0.33 -5.26 -15.49
C MET A 82 0.38 -6.52 -15.00
N SER A 83 1.64 -6.66 -15.41
CA SER A 83 2.49 -7.67 -14.84
C SER A 83 2.64 -7.41 -13.34
N PHE A 84 2.20 -8.36 -12.52
CA PHE A 84 2.56 -8.42 -11.11
C PHE A 84 4.02 -8.86 -10.89
N ALA A 85 4.73 -9.23 -11.96
CA ALA A 85 6.16 -9.44 -11.88
C ALA A 85 6.83 -8.11 -11.54
N MET A 86 7.69 -8.17 -10.54
CA MET A 86 8.45 -7.05 -10.03
C MET A 86 9.85 -7.08 -10.63
N THR A 87 10.39 -5.92 -10.99
CA THR A 87 11.76 -5.79 -11.50
C THR A 87 12.55 -4.79 -10.68
N PRO A 88 13.90 -4.88 -10.63
CA PRO A 88 14.72 -3.84 -9.99
C PRO A 88 14.47 -2.42 -10.52
N GLY A 89 14.01 -2.28 -11.77
CA GLY A 89 13.71 -0.98 -12.37
C GLY A 89 12.37 -0.38 -11.95
N ASP A 90 11.55 -1.09 -11.18
CA ASP A 90 10.25 -0.59 -10.77
C ASP A 90 10.40 0.62 -9.84
N PRO A 91 9.62 1.69 -10.04
CA PRO A 91 9.65 2.84 -9.17
C PRO A 91 9.07 2.53 -7.79
N LEU A 92 9.62 3.14 -6.74
CA LEU A 92 9.08 3.03 -5.37
C LEU A 92 7.75 3.77 -5.23
N LEU A 93 7.65 4.93 -5.88
CA LEU A 93 6.42 5.70 -6.02
C LEU A 93 5.69 5.26 -7.28
N ALA A 94 4.66 4.44 -7.13
CA ALA A 94 3.97 3.82 -8.26
C ALA A 94 2.52 3.52 -7.94
N PHE A 95 1.76 3.11 -8.97
CA PHE A 95 0.43 2.58 -8.76
C PHE A 95 0.48 1.32 -7.89
N PRO A 96 -0.48 1.16 -6.96
CA PRO A 96 -0.45 0.06 -6.02
C PRO A 96 -0.68 -1.28 -6.71
N ARG A 97 0.16 -2.27 -6.38
CA ARG A 97 0.02 -3.65 -6.85
C ARG A 97 -0.39 -4.59 -5.72
N GLY A 98 -1.10 -5.65 -6.10
CA GLY A 98 -1.55 -6.72 -5.21
C GLY A 98 -2.73 -6.31 -4.33
N SER A 99 -3.09 -7.19 -3.39
CA SER A 99 -4.16 -6.97 -2.41
C SER A 99 -3.82 -7.66 -1.09
N VAL A 100 -4.48 -7.22 0.00
CA VAL A 100 -4.34 -7.85 1.33
C VAL A 100 -4.61 -9.35 1.24
N THR A 101 -5.72 -9.75 0.61
CA THR A 101 -6.10 -11.16 0.53
C THR A 101 -5.06 -11.99 -0.21
N ARG A 102 -4.53 -11.49 -1.34
CA ARG A 102 -3.49 -12.20 -2.10
C ARG A 102 -2.22 -12.41 -1.27
N VAL A 103 -1.79 -11.39 -0.53
CA VAL A 103 -0.59 -11.50 0.32
C VAL A 103 -0.81 -12.51 1.44
N LEU A 104 -1.93 -12.42 2.16
CA LEU A 104 -2.20 -13.32 3.29
C LEU A 104 -2.45 -14.77 2.86
N ALA A 105 -2.90 -14.99 1.62
CA ALA A 105 -3.06 -16.32 1.04
C ALA A 105 -1.72 -16.95 0.57
N ALA A 106 -0.66 -16.17 0.40
CA ALA A 106 0.63 -16.71 -0.05
C ALA A 106 1.22 -17.64 1.02
N ALA A 107 1.56 -18.88 0.63
CA ALA A 107 1.95 -19.93 1.58
C ALA A 107 3.11 -19.54 2.53
N PRO A 108 4.19 -18.86 2.09
CA PRO A 108 5.22 -18.37 3.01
C PRO A 108 4.70 -17.37 4.05
N VAL A 109 3.77 -16.48 3.65
CA VAL A 109 3.15 -15.49 4.55
C VAL A 109 2.21 -16.18 5.54
N ALA A 110 1.43 -17.16 5.07
CA ALA A 110 0.59 -17.97 5.95
C ALA A 110 1.39 -18.79 6.98
N ALA A 111 2.68 -19.02 6.76
CA ALA A 111 3.60 -19.69 7.69
C ALA A 111 4.39 -18.74 8.60
N ALA A 112 4.17 -17.42 8.49
CA ALA A 112 4.85 -16.43 9.31
C ALA A 112 4.58 -16.59 10.81
N ARG A 113 5.51 -16.12 11.64
CA ARG A 113 5.31 -15.99 13.09
C ARG A 113 4.53 -14.71 13.41
N GLN A 114 3.87 -14.69 14.58
CA GLN A 114 3.01 -13.59 15.00
C GLN A 114 1.98 -13.20 13.91
N ARG A 115 1.20 -14.17 13.42
CA ARG A 115 0.34 -13.98 12.25
C ARG A 115 -0.68 -12.85 12.38
N GLU A 116 -1.16 -12.57 13.58
CA GLU A 116 -2.06 -11.44 13.83
C GLU A 116 -1.36 -10.10 13.56
N GLU A 117 -0.10 -9.98 13.97
CA GLU A 117 0.72 -8.80 13.69
C GLU A 117 1.08 -8.69 12.21
N VAL A 118 1.35 -9.81 11.53
CA VAL A 118 1.57 -9.82 10.07
C VAL A 118 0.31 -9.37 9.34
N ALA A 119 -0.88 -9.84 9.76
CA ALA A 119 -2.14 -9.42 9.17
C ALA A 119 -2.40 -7.92 9.39
N ALA A 120 -2.16 -7.41 10.61
CA ALA A 120 -2.27 -5.99 10.92
C ALA A 120 -1.28 -5.13 10.11
N TYR A 121 -0.04 -5.62 9.95
CA TYR A 121 0.99 -5.00 9.14
C TYR A 121 0.57 -4.92 7.66
N VAL A 122 0.16 -6.03 7.06
CA VAL A 122 -0.26 -6.09 5.64
C VAL A 122 -1.47 -5.19 5.40
N ALA A 123 -2.47 -5.23 6.28
CA ALA A 123 -3.65 -4.39 6.17
C ALA A 123 -3.29 -2.89 6.22
N GLU A 124 -2.40 -2.49 7.13
CA GLU A 124 -1.98 -1.10 7.25
C GLU A 124 -1.13 -0.64 6.06
N VAL A 125 -0.24 -1.49 5.54
CA VAL A 125 0.53 -1.21 4.32
C VAL A 125 -0.41 -0.92 3.14
N TYR A 126 -1.40 -1.80 2.90
CA TYR A 126 -2.36 -1.62 1.81
C TYR A 126 -3.33 -0.45 2.02
N ARG A 127 -3.58 -0.04 3.27
CA ARG A 127 -4.39 1.14 3.58
C ARG A 127 -3.62 2.44 3.33
N LEU A 128 -2.36 2.51 3.75
CA LEU A 128 -1.62 3.77 3.86
C LEU A 128 -0.64 4.03 2.72
N ALA A 129 0.02 3.00 2.18
CA ALA A 129 0.99 3.16 1.08
C ALA A 129 0.37 3.84 -0.16
N PRO A 130 -0.86 3.46 -0.61
CA PRO A 130 -1.47 4.10 -1.78
C PRO A 130 -1.75 5.60 -1.56
N LEU A 131 -2.10 6.01 -0.32
CA LEU A 131 -2.32 7.42 0.03
C LEU A 131 -1.02 8.22 -0.01
N ALA A 132 0.11 7.57 0.32
CA ALA A 132 1.44 8.13 0.24
C ALA A 132 2.07 8.04 -1.17
N GLY A 133 1.37 7.42 -2.13
CA GLY A 133 1.89 7.16 -3.48
C GLY A 133 2.96 6.07 -3.56
N LEU A 134 3.18 5.29 -2.50
CA LEU A 134 4.08 4.15 -2.47
C LEU A 134 3.38 2.88 -2.97
N ASP A 135 4.12 2.02 -3.66
CA ASP A 135 3.60 0.71 -4.03
C ASP A 135 3.65 -0.28 -2.84
N PRO A 136 2.49 -0.70 -2.28
CA PRO A 136 2.45 -1.64 -1.17
C PRO A 136 3.11 -2.99 -1.51
N ALA A 137 3.10 -3.44 -2.77
CA ALA A 137 3.74 -4.71 -3.13
C ALA A 137 5.26 -4.67 -2.88
N VAL A 138 5.91 -3.53 -3.17
CA VAL A 138 7.35 -3.34 -2.91
C VAL A 138 7.63 -3.34 -1.40
N VAL A 139 6.77 -2.67 -0.62
CA VAL A 139 6.87 -2.62 0.85
C VAL A 139 6.77 -4.03 1.46
N ILE A 140 5.79 -4.83 0.99
CA ILE A 140 5.62 -6.22 1.42
C ILE A 140 6.82 -7.08 1.01
N ALA A 141 7.28 -6.97 -0.24
CA ALA A 141 8.42 -7.76 -0.73
C ALA A 141 9.71 -7.43 0.02
N GLN A 142 9.95 -6.14 0.30
CA GLN A 142 11.07 -5.69 1.12
C GLN A 142 10.97 -6.26 2.54
N SER A 143 9.81 -6.16 3.18
CA SER A 143 9.64 -6.67 4.54
C SER A 143 9.81 -8.19 4.62
N ALA A 144 9.27 -8.93 3.64
CA ALA A 144 9.47 -10.37 3.53
C ALA A 144 10.95 -10.74 3.39
N LEU A 145 11.72 -9.98 2.61
CA LEU A 145 13.17 -10.19 2.46
C LEU A 145 13.91 -9.96 3.78
N GLU A 146 13.73 -8.78 4.36
CA GLU A 146 14.46 -8.33 5.56
C GLU A 146 14.20 -9.19 6.79
N THR A 147 12.99 -9.73 6.89
CA THR A 147 12.57 -10.51 8.05
C THR A 147 12.67 -12.02 7.82
N GLY A 148 13.08 -12.46 6.64
CA GLY A 148 13.04 -13.86 6.24
C GLY A 148 11.63 -14.45 6.35
N TRP A 149 10.65 -13.79 5.72
CA TRP A 149 9.21 -14.11 5.81
C TRP A 149 8.63 -14.00 7.23
N TRP A 150 8.97 -12.90 7.92
CA TRP A 150 8.52 -12.61 9.28
C TRP A 150 8.88 -13.72 10.29
N GLN A 151 10.04 -14.36 10.08
CA GLN A 151 10.58 -15.41 10.96
C GLN A 151 11.71 -14.92 11.87
N SER A 152 12.39 -13.82 11.47
CA SER A 152 13.57 -13.31 12.16
C SER A 152 13.29 -12.82 13.59
N PRO A 153 14.30 -12.85 14.50
CA PRO A 153 14.20 -12.23 15.82
C PRO A 153 13.82 -10.75 15.80
N ALA A 154 14.32 -9.99 14.81
CA ALA A 154 13.98 -8.58 14.63
C ALA A 154 12.46 -8.38 14.48
N TRP A 155 11.78 -9.28 13.75
CA TRP A 155 10.33 -9.30 13.73
C TRP A 155 9.73 -9.91 15.02
N THR A 156 10.19 -11.10 15.42
CA THR A 156 9.47 -11.87 16.45
C THR A 156 9.58 -11.30 17.85
N GLU A 157 10.58 -10.46 18.12
CA GLU A 157 10.82 -9.85 19.43
C GLU A 157 10.56 -8.34 19.44
N HIS A 158 10.64 -7.70 18.27
CA HIS A 158 10.58 -6.24 18.17
C HIS A 158 9.56 -5.72 17.14
N LEU A 159 8.96 -6.58 16.32
CA LEU A 159 8.11 -6.18 15.20
C LEU A 159 8.81 -5.21 14.24
N ASN A 160 10.13 -5.37 14.04
CA ASN A 160 10.88 -4.60 13.05
C ASN A 160 10.67 -5.21 11.66
N PRO A 161 9.99 -4.51 10.74
CA PRO A 161 9.57 -5.11 9.48
C PRO A 161 10.66 -5.03 8.41
N ALA A 162 11.72 -4.22 8.59
CA ALA A 162 12.70 -3.95 7.54
C ALA A 162 14.11 -3.65 8.05
N GLY A 163 14.48 -4.22 9.20
CA GLY A 163 15.80 -4.03 9.81
C GLY A 163 16.11 -2.57 10.17
N ILE A 164 15.08 -1.73 10.35
CA ILE A 164 15.23 -0.28 10.53
C ILE A 164 16.08 -0.02 11.79
N GLY A 165 17.22 0.64 11.58
CA GLY A 165 18.15 1.00 12.65
C GLY A 165 19.14 -0.10 13.07
N ILE A 166 19.03 -1.31 12.53
CA ILE A 166 20.01 -2.38 12.78
C ILE A 166 21.20 -2.16 11.84
N THR A 167 22.31 -1.69 12.39
CA THR A 167 23.53 -1.36 11.60
C THR A 167 24.69 -2.32 11.83
N SER A 168 24.59 -3.18 12.85
CA SER A 168 25.50 -4.28 13.14
C SER A 168 24.83 -5.28 14.09
N GLU A 169 25.44 -6.44 14.32
CA GLU A 169 24.93 -7.47 15.24
C GLU A 169 24.83 -7.00 16.70
N GLU A 170 25.56 -5.95 17.07
CA GLU A 170 25.59 -5.41 18.44
C GLU A 170 24.45 -4.41 18.70
N VAL A 171 23.78 -3.92 17.66
CA VAL A 171 22.72 -2.91 17.78
C VAL A 171 21.37 -3.59 18.00
N VAL A 172 20.78 -3.35 19.17
CA VAL A 172 19.43 -3.80 19.51
C VAL A 172 18.42 -3.14 18.57
N SER A 173 17.52 -3.95 18.01
CA SER A 173 16.42 -3.47 17.17
C SER A 173 15.52 -2.50 17.95
N SER A 174 15.02 -1.47 17.27
CA SER A 174 13.86 -0.72 17.77
C SER A 174 12.62 -1.62 17.79
N SER A 175 11.69 -1.34 18.71
CA SER A 175 10.45 -2.09 18.88
C SER A 175 9.21 -1.26 18.57
N TRP A 176 8.20 -1.89 17.97
CA TRP A 176 6.89 -1.30 17.71
C TRP A 176 5.80 -1.99 18.54
N GLN A 177 4.71 -1.27 18.83
CA GLN A 177 3.61 -1.78 19.68
C GLN A 177 2.76 -2.84 18.99
N GLY A 178 2.77 -2.87 17.66
CA GLY A 178 2.00 -3.80 16.84
C GLY A 178 2.34 -3.66 15.36
N GLY A 179 1.86 -4.59 14.54
CA GLY A 179 2.13 -4.65 13.11
C GLY A 179 1.71 -3.40 12.35
N ALA A 180 0.64 -2.71 12.77
CA ALA A 180 0.23 -1.45 12.18
C ALA A 180 1.26 -0.33 12.40
N ASP A 181 1.85 -0.24 13.59
CA ASP A 181 2.89 0.76 13.87
C ASP A 181 4.20 0.43 13.15
N ALA A 182 4.53 -0.85 13.05
CA ALA A 182 5.64 -1.34 12.23
C ALA A 182 5.47 -0.92 10.75
N ALA A 183 4.27 -1.13 10.18
CA ALA A 183 3.95 -0.73 8.81
C ALA A 183 4.13 0.77 8.60
N ARG A 184 3.56 1.59 9.49
CA ARG A 184 3.69 3.06 9.43
C ARG A 184 5.16 3.50 9.46
N ALA A 185 5.96 2.91 10.34
CA ALA A 185 7.38 3.23 10.45
C ALA A 185 8.17 2.87 9.18
N GLN A 186 7.93 1.70 8.59
CA GLN A 186 8.57 1.34 7.32
C GLN A 186 8.13 2.26 6.18
N LEU A 187 6.84 2.61 6.10
CA LEU A 187 6.33 3.53 5.08
C LEU A 187 6.96 4.92 5.20
N VAL A 188 7.10 5.44 6.43
CA VAL A 188 7.83 6.69 6.69
C VAL A 188 9.27 6.59 6.21
N HIS A 189 9.98 5.52 6.59
CA HIS A 189 11.39 5.36 6.22
C HIS A 189 11.58 5.22 4.71
N LEU A 190 10.77 4.39 4.06
CA LEU A 190 10.84 4.17 2.61
C LEU A 190 10.45 5.43 1.83
N TYR A 191 9.42 6.15 2.28
CA TYR A 191 9.03 7.43 1.65
C TYR A 191 10.16 8.46 1.72
N LEU A 192 10.87 8.55 2.86
CA LEU A 192 12.01 9.45 2.98
C LEU A 192 13.07 9.16 1.90
N TYR A 193 13.40 7.89 1.67
CA TYR A 193 14.32 7.50 0.60
C TYR A 193 13.75 7.80 -0.79
N ALA A 194 12.45 7.57 -0.98
CA ALA A 194 11.76 7.72 -2.25
C ALA A 194 11.61 9.17 -2.72
N ALA A 195 11.18 10.05 -1.81
CA ALA A 195 10.71 11.39 -2.13
C ALA A 195 11.43 12.51 -1.36
N GLY A 196 12.06 12.18 -0.23
CA GLY A 196 12.68 13.16 0.66
C GLY A 196 11.83 13.49 1.90
N PRO A 197 12.08 14.64 2.55
CA PRO A 197 11.34 15.03 3.75
C PRO A 197 9.83 15.00 3.55
N ILE A 198 9.12 14.41 4.50
CA ILE A 198 7.66 14.31 4.53
C ILE A 198 7.06 15.69 4.84
N PRO A 199 6.23 16.28 3.94
CA PRO A 199 5.51 17.51 4.20
C PRO A 199 4.50 17.38 5.36
N ALA A 200 4.18 18.47 6.03
CA ALA A 200 3.29 18.47 7.20
C ALA A 200 1.84 18.06 6.89
N ASP A 201 1.39 18.26 5.66
CA ASP A 201 0.06 17.90 5.15
C ASP A 201 0.02 16.50 4.51
N HIS A 202 1.15 15.78 4.49
CA HIS A 202 1.25 14.46 3.89
C HIS A 202 0.60 13.38 4.78
N PRO A 203 -0.03 12.33 4.22
CA PRO A 203 -0.66 11.25 5.01
C PRO A 203 0.26 10.51 5.98
N LEU A 204 1.58 10.55 5.74
CA LEU A 204 2.59 9.95 6.63
C LEU A 204 3.06 10.88 7.75
N ALA A 205 2.75 12.18 7.70
CA ALA A 205 3.23 13.18 8.66
C ALA A 205 2.92 12.82 10.13
N PRO A 206 1.73 12.31 10.48
CA PRO A 206 1.42 11.93 11.87
C PRO A 206 2.29 10.78 12.41
N TYR A 207 2.94 10.02 11.52
CA TYR A 207 3.65 8.80 11.85
C TYR A 207 5.18 8.95 11.84
N VAL A 208 5.71 10.14 11.52
CA VAL A 208 7.16 10.39 11.42
C VAL A 208 7.89 9.95 12.69
N ALA A 209 7.31 10.19 13.87
CA ALA A 209 7.89 9.82 15.15
C ALA A 209 8.02 8.30 15.38
N LEU A 210 7.36 7.46 14.56
CA LEU A 210 7.48 6.00 14.62
C LEU A 210 8.73 5.49 13.92
N ASP A 211 9.39 6.30 13.07
CA ASP A 211 10.68 5.97 12.47
C ASP A 211 11.83 6.59 13.29
N PRO A 212 12.53 5.79 14.13
CA PRO A 212 13.63 6.28 14.95
C PRO A 212 14.85 6.73 14.13
N ARG A 213 14.88 6.42 12.83
CA ARG A 213 15.99 6.73 11.92
C ARG A 213 15.68 7.91 11.00
N TYR A 214 14.49 8.48 11.04
CA TYR A 214 14.05 9.53 10.11
C TYR A 214 15.04 10.71 10.04
N GLU A 215 15.32 11.36 11.18
CA GLU A 215 16.23 12.51 11.24
C GLU A 215 17.67 12.15 10.86
N ALA A 216 18.14 10.97 11.29
CA ALA A 216 19.49 10.52 11.00
C ALA A 216 19.69 10.15 9.52
N ALA A 217 18.68 9.58 8.87
CA ALA A 217 18.69 9.30 7.45
C ALA A 217 18.61 10.60 6.63
N LEU A 218 17.81 11.57 7.07
CA LEU A 218 17.75 12.89 6.46
C LEU A 218 19.09 13.62 6.55
N ALA A 219 19.70 13.66 7.74
CA ALA A 219 21.02 14.26 7.96
C ALA A 219 22.14 13.57 7.16
N ALA A 220 22.00 12.27 6.90
CA ALA A 220 22.90 11.50 6.04
C ALA A 220 22.66 11.69 4.53
N GLY A 221 21.75 12.59 4.13
CA GLY A 221 21.44 12.86 2.72
C GLY A 221 20.69 11.73 2.01
N ARG A 222 19.97 10.88 2.76
CA ARG A 222 19.17 9.78 2.16
C ARG A 222 17.84 10.24 1.58
N GLY A 223 17.41 11.47 1.91
CA GLY A 223 16.18 12.05 1.37
C GLY A 223 16.16 12.08 -0.16
N GLY A 224 15.21 11.38 -0.78
CA GLY A 224 15.07 11.31 -2.24
C GLY A 224 16.22 10.60 -2.96
N SER A 225 17.00 9.79 -2.24
CA SER A 225 18.17 9.08 -2.78
C SER A 225 17.84 7.81 -3.57
N ALA A 226 16.62 7.28 -3.46
CA ALA A 226 16.21 6.07 -4.16
C ALA A 226 14.92 6.30 -4.95
N ARG A 227 14.92 6.15 -6.28
CA ARG A 227 13.70 6.30 -7.09
C ARG A 227 13.08 4.96 -7.46
N THR A 228 13.91 3.94 -7.56
CA THR A 228 13.57 2.58 -7.98
C THR A 228 14.03 1.55 -6.94
N ILE A 229 13.57 0.31 -7.09
CA ILE A 229 14.04 -0.82 -6.25
C ILE A 229 15.56 -0.98 -6.35
N ALA A 230 16.15 -0.78 -7.53
CA ALA A 230 17.59 -0.84 -7.76
C ALA A 230 18.36 0.15 -6.89
N ASP A 231 17.82 1.35 -6.67
CA ASP A 231 18.50 2.39 -5.91
C ASP A 231 18.54 2.09 -4.40
N LEU A 232 17.77 1.12 -3.91
CA LEU A 232 17.85 0.65 -2.52
C LEU A 232 19.12 -0.16 -2.25
N ALA A 233 19.70 -0.79 -3.28
CA ALA A 233 20.97 -1.49 -3.15
C ALA A 233 22.12 -0.49 -2.95
N GLY A 234 22.94 -0.71 -1.92
CA GLY A 234 24.02 0.19 -1.50
C GLY A 234 23.55 1.43 -0.72
N SER A 235 22.24 1.67 -0.57
CA SER A 235 21.69 2.80 0.19
C SER A 235 20.93 2.34 1.44
N TRP A 236 19.95 1.46 1.27
CA TRP A 236 19.20 0.82 2.35
C TRP A 236 19.96 -0.37 2.91
N ALA A 237 20.39 -1.27 2.02
CA ALA A 237 21.17 -2.46 2.35
C ALA A 237 22.51 -2.44 1.59
N ALA A 238 23.59 -2.91 2.22
CA ALA A 238 24.90 -2.97 1.58
C ALA A 238 25.01 -4.06 0.50
N ASP A 239 24.09 -5.03 0.50
CA ASP A 239 24.07 -6.15 -0.45
C ASP A 239 23.81 -5.64 -1.89
N PRO A 240 24.73 -5.89 -2.84
CA PRO A 240 24.53 -5.49 -4.23
C PRO A 240 23.40 -6.27 -4.93
N SER A 241 23.01 -7.44 -4.41
CA SER A 241 21.93 -8.28 -4.96
C SER A 241 20.56 -8.03 -4.32
N TYR A 242 20.46 -6.97 -3.51
CA TYR A 242 19.28 -6.65 -2.73
C TYR A 242 18.05 -6.39 -3.61
N ALA A 243 18.23 -5.61 -4.68
CA ALA A 243 17.16 -5.25 -5.58
C ALA A 243 16.59 -6.45 -6.34
N GLU A 244 17.46 -7.35 -6.82
CA GLU A 244 17.00 -8.59 -7.45
C GLU A 244 16.28 -9.50 -6.46
N SER A 245 16.71 -9.51 -5.20
CA SER A 245 16.07 -10.30 -4.14
C SER A 245 14.65 -9.80 -3.84
N ILE A 246 14.46 -8.49 -3.72
CA ILE A 246 13.13 -7.87 -3.61
C ILE A 246 12.27 -8.24 -4.82
N ALA A 247 12.77 -8.03 -6.03
CA ALA A 247 12.04 -8.29 -7.27
C ALA A 247 11.61 -9.77 -7.40
N ARG A 248 12.49 -10.71 -7.07
CA ARG A 248 12.16 -12.15 -7.05
C ARG A 248 11.08 -12.47 -6.02
N LEU A 249 11.19 -11.94 -4.81
CA LEU A 249 10.20 -12.20 -3.75
C LEU A 249 8.85 -11.57 -4.09
N GLY A 250 8.82 -10.33 -4.55
CA GLY A 250 7.60 -9.67 -5.02
C GLY A 250 6.92 -10.47 -6.12
N THR A 251 7.68 -10.90 -7.13
CA THR A 251 7.15 -11.77 -8.20
C THR A 251 6.64 -13.11 -7.66
N SER A 252 7.26 -13.69 -6.63
CA SER A 252 6.76 -14.93 -6.02
C SER A 252 5.47 -14.76 -5.22
N ILE A 253 5.25 -13.59 -4.61
CA ILE A 253 4.03 -13.29 -3.84
C ILE A 253 2.88 -12.91 -4.78
N PHE A 254 3.18 -12.11 -5.80
CA PHE A 254 2.18 -11.44 -6.63
C PHE A 254 2.07 -11.97 -8.05
N GLY A 255 3.04 -12.73 -8.56
CA GLY A 255 2.99 -13.31 -9.90
C GLY A 255 1.78 -14.24 -10.08
N GLU A 256 1.22 -14.27 -11.29
CA GLU A 256 0.24 -15.29 -11.67
C GLU A 256 0.96 -16.64 -11.76
N ARG A 257 0.31 -17.69 -11.25
CA ARG A 257 0.76 -19.08 -11.42
C ARG A 257 0.03 -19.71 -12.59
#